data_AF-A0A366EPC1-F1
#
_entry.id   AF-A0A366EPC1-F1
#
_cell.length_a   1.000
_cell.length_b   1.000
_cell.length_c   1.000
_cell.angle_alpha   90.00
_cell.angle_beta   90.00
_cell.angle_gamma   90.00
#
_symmetry.space_group_name_H-M   'P 1'
#
loop_
_entity.id
_entity.type
_entity.pdbx_description
1 polymer ?
#
loop_
_entity_poly.entity_id
_entity_poly.type
_entity_poly.pdbx_seq_one_letter_code
_entity_poly.pdbx_strand_id
1 'polypeptide(L)'
;MIVIADTRRQAKSFAAINGSTFKMTSMAVFKAALAAGEPEPVRCAAIAESCGVRILTYPSQARRQREGDTMAASSLLRALADHGEDALRLALTAIMASRGSKCGLVDSANVRALARLFREHPMKPETVKAAFARIDLRAARAEARRDGFQSLALDMKAAVAKRLLALAKAGARAPALPAPAAEGRAA
;
A
#
# COMPACT_ATOMS: atom_id res chain seq x y z
N MET A 1 -6.62 -24.78 -55.54
CA MET A 1 -6.49 -23.33 -55.35
C MET A 1 -5.85 -23.08 -53.99
N ILE A 2 -4.55 -22.82 -53.95
CA ILE A 2 -3.83 -22.50 -52.71
C ILE A 2 -3.87 -20.97 -52.58
N VAL A 3 -4.58 -20.46 -51.58
CA VAL A 3 -4.59 -19.03 -51.26
C VAL A 3 -3.27 -18.71 -50.57
N ILE A 4 -2.33 -18.12 -51.31
CA ILE A 4 -1.08 -17.59 -50.75
C ILE A 4 -1.46 -16.32 -49.98
N ALA A 5 -1.81 -16.47 -48.71
CA ALA A 5 -1.96 -15.36 -47.81
C ALA A 5 -0.60 -14.67 -47.68
N ASP A 6 -0.60 -13.34 -47.87
CA ASP A 6 0.53 -12.44 -47.61
C ASP A 6 1.18 -12.80 -46.26
N THR A 7 2.36 -13.42 -46.33
CA THR A 7 3.15 -13.88 -45.18
C THR A 7 3.47 -12.74 -44.23
N ARG A 8 3.54 -11.50 -44.72
CA ARG A 8 3.75 -10.29 -43.91
C ARG A 8 2.51 -9.96 -43.10
N ARG A 9 1.32 -10.18 -43.64
CA ARG A 9 0.04 -9.95 -42.97
C ARG A 9 -0.23 -11.01 -41.91
N GLN A 10 0.11 -12.28 -42.17
CA GLN A 10 0.08 -13.34 -41.17
C GLN A 10 1.09 -13.10 -40.03
N ALA A 11 2.32 -12.69 -40.34
CA ALA A 11 3.33 -12.37 -39.31
C ALA A 11 2.90 -11.17 -38.44
N LYS A 12 2.26 -10.14 -39.03
CA LYS A 12 1.74 -8.98 -38.29
C LYS A 12 0.57 -9.36 -37.39
N SER A 13 -0.33 -10.25 -37.83
CA SER A 13 -1.40 -10.80 -37.00
C SER A 13 -0.85 -11.71 -35.89
N PHE A 14 0.17 -12.53 -36.18
CA PHE A 14 0.83 -13.37 -35.20
C PHE A 14 1.57 -12.55 -34.14
N ALA A 15 2.24 -11.45 -34.53
CA ALA A 15 2.86 -10.50 -33.62
C ALA A 15 1.84 -9.61 -32.89
N ALA A 16 0.63 -9.39 -33.42
CA ALA A 16 -0.44 -8.69 -32.70
C ALA A 16 -1.13 -9.61 -31.68
N ILE A 17 -1.27 -10.89 -32.00
CA ILE A 17 -1.85 -11.93 -31.12
C ILE A 17 -0.85 -12.33 -30.03
N ASN A 18 0.42 -12.54 -30.38
CA ASN A 18 1.50 -12.91 -29.46
C ASN A 18 2.31 -11.70 -28.96
N GLY A 19 1.95 -10.49 -29.37
CA GLY A 19 2.59 -9.24 -28.97
C GLY A 19 2.36 -8.86 -27.51
N SER A 20 1.50 -9.60 -26.79
CA SER A 20 1.56 -9.63 -25.34
C SER A 20 2.72 -10.53 -24.92
N THR A 21 3.95 -10.00 -25.02
CA THR A 21 5.04 -10.42 -24.14
C THR A 21 4.42 -10.59 -22.75
N PHE A 22 4.47 -11.80 -22.17
CA PHE A 22 3.84 -12.13 -20.90
C PHE A 22 4.04 -10.96 -19.94
N LYS A 23 3.01 -10.15 -19.69
CA LYS A 23 3.15 -8.95 -18.85
C LYS A 23 3.54 -9.46 -17.48
N MET A 24 4.82 -9.31 -17.14
CA MET A 24 5.31 -9.77 -15.85
C MET A 24 4.51 -9.05 -14.77
N THR A 25 3.90 -9.84 -13.88
CA THR A 25 3.17 -9.26 -12.76
C THR A 25 4.12 -8.50 -11.87
N SER A 26 3.63 -7.47 -11.16
CA SER A 26 4.46 -6.71 -10.22
C SER A 26 5.15 -7.60 -9.17
N MET A 27 4.52 -8.72 -8.77
CA MET A 27 5.11 -9.70 -7.85
C MET A 27 6.26 -10.47 -8.48
N ALA A 28 6.16 -10.83 -9.77
CA ALA A 28 7.23 -11.51 -10.49
C ALA A 28 8.43 -10.58 -10.69
N VAL A 29 8.19 -9.31 -11.04
CA VAL A 29 9.23 -8.28 -11.12
C VAL A 29 9.90 -8.08 -9.77
N PHE A 30 9.11 -7.93 -8.69
CA PHE A 30 9.64 -7.77 -7.34
C PHE A 30 10.48 -8.97 -6.89
N LYS A 31 10.01 -10.20 -7.16
CA LYS A 31 10.75 -11.43 -6.87
C LYS A 31 12.10 -11.48 -7.59
N ALA A 32 12.12 -11.12 -8.88
CA ALA A 32 13.34 -11.10 -9.67
C ALA A 32 14.32 -10.05 -9.13
N ALA A 33 13.83 -8.85 -8.81
CA ALA A 33 14.64 -7.76 -8.28
C ALA A 33 15.23 -8.09 -6.88
N LEU A 34 14.47 -8.79 -6.03
CA LEU A 34 14.98 -9.35 -4.77
C LEU A 34 16.09 -10.37 -5.00
N ALA A 35 15.92 -11.29 -5.96
CA ALA A 35 16.92 -12.30 -6.28
C ALA A 35 18.20 -11.68 -6.87
N ALA A 36 18.07 -10.57 -7.58
CA ALA A 36 19.18 -9.77 -8.10
C ALA A 36 19.87 -8.90 -7.03
N GLY A 37 19.32 -8.83 -5.81
CA GLY A 37 19.88 -8.02 -4.72
C GLY A 37 19.73 -6.52 -4.94
N GLU A 38 18.72 -6.09 -5.70
CA GLU A 38 18.51 -4.66 -5.94
C GLU A 38 18.23 -3.90 -4.64
N PRO A 39 18.89 -2.75 -4.39
CA PRO A 39 18.85 -2.09 -3.08
C PRO A 39 17.44 -1.70 -2.61
N GLU A 40 16.60 -1.17 -3.49
CA GLU A 40 15.25 -0.71 -3.14
C GLU A 40 14.31 -1.86 -2.78
N PRO A 41 14.15 -2.92 -3.60
CA PRO A 41 13.38 -4.11 -3.23
C PRO A 41 13.82 -4.76 -1.93
N VAL A 42 15.14 -4.92 -1.74
CA VAL A 42 15.70 -5.51 -0.50
C VAL A 42 15.34 -4.65 0.71
N ARG A 43 15.52 -3.33 0.61
CA ARG A 43 15.15 -2.40 1.69
C ARG A 43 13.65 -2.43 1.98
N CYS A 44 12.82 -2.40 0.95
CA CYS A 44 11.37 -2.47 1.07
C CYS A 44 10.92 -3.78 1.75
N ALA A 45 11.54 -4.91 1.39
CA ALA A 45 11.25 -6.20 2.01
C ALA A 45 11.64 -6.22 3.50
N ALA A 46 12.82 -5.70 3.84
CA ALA A 46 13.29 -5.59 5.22
C ALA A 46 12.37 -4.72 6.09
N ILE A 47 11.92 -3.57 5.56
CA ILE A 47 10.95 -2.71 6.26
C ILE A 47 9.64 -3.47 6.48
N ALA A 48 9.10 -4.10 5.43
CA ALA A 48 7.86 -4.86 5.52
C ALA A 48 7.94 -5.98 6.57
N GLU A 49 9.01 -6.79 6.52
CA GLU A 49 9.24 -7.89 7.45
C GLU A 49 9.34 -7.40 8.89
N SER A 50 10.08 -6.31 9.15
CA SER A 50 10.18 -5.72 10.49
C SER A 50 8.84 -5.20 11.05
N CYS A 51 7.84 -5.00 10.20
CA CYS A 51 6.49 -4.61 10.58
C CYS A 51 5.52 -5.80 10.66
N GLY A 52 6.00 -7.03 10.46
CA GLY A 52 5.17 -8.24 10.41
C GLY A 52 4.37 -8.39 9.12
N VAL A 53 4.81 -7.75 8.03
CA VAL A 53 4.18 -7.81 6.70
C VAL A 53 5.00 -8.70 5.79
N ARG A 54 4.32 -9.62 5.09
CA ARG A 54 4.95 -10.53 4.13
C ARG A 54 4.51 -10.19 2.71
N ILE A 55 5.47 -9.78 1.88
CA ILE A 55 5.25 -9.51 0.47
C ILE A 55 5.22 -10.84 -0.29
N LEU A 56 4.07 -11.18 -0.86
CA LEU A 56 3.91 -12.37 -1.67
C LEU A 56 4.56 -12.20 -3.04
N THR A 57 5.29 -13.22 -3.47
CA THR A 57 5.99 -13.26 -4.77
C THR A 57 5.18 -13.99 -5.84
N TYR A 58 3.96 -14.43 -5.49
CA TYR A 58 3.01 -15.08 -6.38
C TYR A 58 1.57 -14.76 -5.92
N PRO A 59 0.58 -14.77 -6.83
CA PRO A 59 -0.80 -14.53 -6.46
C PRO A 59 -1.29 -15.57 -5.45
N SER A 60 -1.92 -15.12 -4.37
CA SER A 60 -2.60 -16.00 -3.41
C SER A 60 -4.07 -15.66 -3.33
N GLN A 61 -4.92 -16.69 -3.36
CA GLN A 61 -6.36 -16.53 -3.18
C GLN A 61 -6.66 -15.93 -1.81
N ALA A 62 -7.64 -15.03 -1.72
CA ALA A 62 -7.96 -14.30 -0.49
C ALA A 62 -8.13 -15.22 0.73
N ARG A 63 -8.79 -16.38 0.57
CA ARG A 63 -8.99 -17.38 1.63
C ARG A 63 -7.71 -18.06 2.16
N ARG A 64 -6.61 -17.97 1.41
CA ARG A 64 -5.30 -18.54 1.76
C ARG A 64 -4.32 -17.50 2.28
N GLN A 65 -4.68 -16.21 2.22
CA GLN A 65 -3.84 -15.14 2.74
C GLN A 65 -3.91 -15.10 4.26
N ARG A 66 -2.73 -14.95 4.87
CA ARG A 66 -2.58 -14.76 6.31
C ARG A 66 -2.64 -13.27 6.65
N GLU A 67 -2.78 -12.97 7.93
CA GLU A 67 -2.60 -11.60 8.41
C GLU A 67 -1.21 -11.09 8.04
N GLY A 68 -1.13 -9.86 7.54
CA GLY A 68 0.13 -9.26 7.08
C GLY A 68 0.57 -9.70 5.67
N ASP A 69 -0.09 -10.66 5.03
CA ASP A 69 0.21 -10.99 3.62
C ASP A 69 -0.23 -9.84 2.69
N THR A 70 0.60 -9.55 1.69
CA THR A 70 0.28 -8.57 0.66
C THR A 70 0.78 -8.96 -0.72
N MET A 71 -0.03 -8.68 -1.74
CA MET A 71 0.38 -8.74 -3.15
C MET A 71 0.74 -7.33 -3.70
N ALA A 72 0.71 -6.30 -2.85
CA ALA A 72 0.84 -4.90 -3.25
C ALA A 72 2.31 -4.41 -3.30
N ALA A 73 3.23 -5.23 -3.79
CA ALA A 73 4.68 -4.94 -3.80
C ALA A 73 5.01 -3.59 -4.47
N SER A 74 4.40 -3.29 -5.62
CA SER A 74 4.61 -2.03 -6.33
C SER A 74 4.11 -0.80 -5.56
N SER A 75 3.07 -0.96 -4.72
CA SER A 75 2.58 0.13 -3.88
C SER A 75 3.47 0.39 -2.67
N LEU A 76 4.11 -0.65 -2.12
CA LEU A 76 5.10 -0.49 -1.06
C LEU A 76 6.35 0.22 -1.58
N LEU A 77 6.88 -0.22 -2.72
CA LEU A 77 8.01 0.43 -3.39
C LEU A 77 7.71 1.90 -3.69
N ARG A 78 6.52 2.19 -4.24
CA ARG A 78 6.12 3.56 -4.53
C ARG A 78 5.97 4.39 -3.25
N ALA A 79 5.40 3.84 -2.18
CA ALA A 79 5.30 4.55 -0.91
C ALA A 79 6.68 4.81 -0.29
N LEU A 80 7.62 3.87 -0.42
CA LEU A 80 9.02 4.06 0.00
C LEU A 80 9.67 5.22 -0.76
N ALA A 81 9.52 5.24 -2.09
CA ALA A 81 10.09 6.29 -2.93
C ALA A 81 9.45 7.66 -2.68
N ASP A 82 8.11 7.73 -2.61
CA ASP A 82 7.36 8.98 -2.53
C ASP A 82 7.37 9.59 -1.10
N HIS A 83 7.51 8.77 -0.06
CA HIS A 83 7.31 9.21 1.34
C HIS A 83 8.45 8.85 2.30
N GLY A 84 9.40 8.02 1.88
CA GLY A 84 10.53 7.59 2.70
C GLY A 84 10.21 6.44 3.65
N GLU A 85 11.26 5.93 4.28
CA GLU A 85 11.22 4.73 5.12
C GLU A 85 10.35 4.90 6.37
N ASP A 86 10.49 6.00 7.10
CA ASP A 86 9.75 6.22 8.35
C ASP A 86 8.25 6.25 8.12
N ALA A 87 7.81 6.92 7.05
CA ALA A 87 6.40 7.00 6.69
C ALA A 87 5.84 5.63 6.31
N LEU A 88 6.59 4.83 5.52
CA LEU A 88 6.20 3.47 5.18
C LEU A 88 6.12 2.58 6.43
N ARG A 89 7.11 2.65 7.32
CA ARG A 89 7.17 1.88 8.57
C ARG A 89 5.97 2.20 9.47
N LEU A 90 5.64 3.47 9.63
CA LEU A 90 4.46 3.89 10.39
C LEU A 90 3.15 3.44 9.73
N ALA A 91 3.05 3.49 8.40
CA ALA A 91 1.88 3.01 7.67
C ALA A 91 1.65 1.52 7.87
N LEU A 92 2.69 0.69 7.74
CA LEU A 92 2.58 -0.76 7.96
C LEU A 92 2.30 -1.08 9.43
N THR A 93 2.92 -0.35 10.36
CA THR A 93 2.64 -0.47 11.79
C THR A 93 1.18 -0.16 12.10
N ALA A 94 0.61 0.89 11.52
CA ALA A 94 -0.80 1.26 11.68
C ALA A 94 -1.73 0.17 11.16
N ILE A 95 -1.46 -0.37 9.97
CA ILE A 95 -2.26 -1.46 9.38
C ILE A 95 -2.21 -2.70 10.28
N MET A 96 -1.01 -3.06 10.75
CA MET A 96 -0.81 -4.26 11.57
C MET A 96 -1.30 -4.10 13.01
N ALA A 97 -1.47 -2.87 13.48
CA ALA A 97 -2.08 -2.55 14.77
C ALA A 97 -3.61 -2.40 14.69
N SER A 98 -4.18 -2.27 13.48
CA SER A 98 -5.63 -2.11 13.29
C SER A 98 -6.43 -3.20 14.00
N ARG A 99 -7.52 -2.81 14.64
CA ARG A 99 -8.52 -3.71 15.20
C ARG A 99 -9.19 -4.52 14.08
N GLY A 100 -9.58 -5.75 14.38
CA GLY A 100 -10.23 -6.66 13.44
C GLY A 100 -9.24 -7.45 12.58
N SER A 101 -9.75 -8.21 11.61
CA SER A 101 -8.90 -9.01 10.73
C SER A 101 -8.05 -8.13 9.82
N LYS A 102 -6.76 -8.44 9.76
CA LYS A 102 -5.77 -7.74 8.92
C LYS A 102 -5.63 -8.34 7.53
N CYS A 103 -6.31 -9.46 7.27
CA CYS A 103 -6.25 -10.13 5.96
C CYS A 103 -6.77 -9.19 4.86
N GLY A 104 -5.90 -8.92 3.89
CA GLY A 104 -6.16 -8.00 2.79
C GLY A 104 -6.17 -6.51 3.17
N LEU A 105 -5.74 -6.12 4.38
CA LEU A 105 -5.62 -4.71 4.76
C LEU A 105 -4.31 -4.07 4.30
N VAL A 106 -3.25 -4.86 4.10
CA VAL A 106 -2.01 -4.38 3.50
C VAL A 106 -2.21 -4.32 1.98
N ASP A 107 -2.93 -3.29 1.52
CA ASP A 107 -3.22 -3.06 0.11
C ASP A 107 -2.78 -1.68 -0.35
N SER A 108 -2.84 -1.45 -1.67
CA SER A 108 -2.41 -0.20 -2.29
C SER A 108 -3.09 1.05 -1.73
N ALA A 109 -4.36 0.96 -1.33
CA ALA A 109 -5.13 2.11 -0.87
C ALA A 109 -4.71 2.50 0.54
N ASN A 110 -4.67 1.54 1.45
CA ASN A 110 -4.29 1.77 2.84
C ASN A 110 -2.82 2.18 2.95
N VAL A 111 -1.91 1.50 2.24
CA VAL A 111 -0.48 1.83 2.27
C VAL A 111 -0.24 3.26 1.82
N ARG A 112 -0.80 3.68 0.67
CA ARG A 112 -0.59 5.03 0.14
C ARG A 112 -1.23 6.10 1.02
N ALA A 113 -2.45 5.87 1.48
CA ALA A 113 -3.17 6.83 2.31
C ALA A 113 -2.43 7.07 3.64
N LEU A 114 -2.00 6.00 4.30
CA LEU A 114 -1.33 6.07 5.60
C LEU A 114 0.12 6.56 5.47
N ALA A 115 0.86 6.13 4.46
CA ALA A 115 2.23 6.62 4.24
C ALA A 115 2.22 8.13 3.97
N ARG A 116 1.29 8.61 3.15
CA ARG A 116 1.10 10.05 2.95
C ARG A 116 0.71 10.75 4.25
N LEU A 117 -0.23 10.19 5.02
CA LEU A 117 -0.65 10.76 6.30
C LEU A 117 0.54 10.92 7.25
N PHE A 118 1.37 9.88 7.42
CA PHE A 118 2.50 9.92 8.35
C PHE A 118 3.69 10.70 7.83
N ARG A 119 3.79 10.91 6.52
CA ARG A 119 4.73 11.87 5.94
C ARG A 119 4.38 13.31 6.33
N GLU A 120 3.09 13.65 6.27
CA GLU A 120 2.60 15.00 6.61
C GLU A 120 2.47 15.22 8.12
N HIS A 121 2.17 14.15 8.86
CA HIS A 121 2.00 14.14 10.31
C HIS A 121 2.80 12.99 10.94
N PRO A 122 4.12 13.16 11.11
CA PRO A 122 4.97 12.15 11.75
C PRO A 122 4.48 11.84 13.17
N MET A 123 4.50 10.56 13.53
CA MET A 123 4.09 10.09 14.85
C MET A 123 5.06 9.05 15.38
N LYS A 124 5.14 8.92 16.71
CA LYS A 124 5.91 7.84 17.33
C LYS A 124 5.25 6.47 17.03
N PRO A 125 6.01 5.39 16.80
CA PRO A 125 5.43 4.07 16.52
C PRO A 125 4.47 3.56 17.60
N GLU A 126 4.73 3.84 18.87
CA GLU A 126 3.94 3.44 20.03
C GLU A 126 2.58 4.13 20.02
N THR A 127 2.58 5.42 19.68
CA THR A 127 1.38 6.23 19.45
C THR A 127 0.51 5.61 18.36
N VAL A 128 1.13 5.26 17.23
CA VAL A 128 0.42 4.66 16.10
C VAL A 128 -0.20 3.32 16.50
N LYS A 129 0.56 2.45 17.17
CA LYS A 129 0.06 1.17 17.66
C LYS A 129 -1.13 1.34 18.60
N ALA A 130 -1.02 2.21 19.60
CA ALA A 130 -2.09 2.44 20.57
C ALA A 130 -3.37 3.02 19.93
N ALA A 131 -3.22 3.97 18.99
CA ALA A 131 -4.36 4.56 18.30
C ALA A 131 -5.06 3.53 17.40
N PHE A 132 -4.30 2.80 16.58
CA PHE A 132 -4.87 1.86 15.62
C PHE A 132 -5.40 0.57 16.25
N ALA A 133 -4.94 0.18 17.45
CA ALA A 133 -5.58 -0.88 18.24
C ALA A 133 -7.06 -0.62 18.54
N ARG A 134 -7.50 0.64 18.46
CA ARG A 134 -8.89 1.07 18.67
C ARG A 134 -9.63 1.39 17.36
N ILE A 135 -8.95 1.40 16.23
CA ILE A 135 -9.49 1.72 14.92
C ILE A 135 -9.66 0.43 14.13
N ASP A 136 -10.85 0.21 13.58
CA ASP A 136 -11.05 -0.81 12.56
C ASP A 136 -10.91 -0.15 11.18
N LEU A 137 -9.76 -0.37 10.53
CA LEU A 137 -9.47 0.19 9.21
C LEU A 137 -10.44 -0.30 8.13
N ARG A 138 -10.99 -1.52 8.26
CA ARG A 138 -11.96 -2.04 7.30
C ARG A 138 -13.28 -1.29 7.43
N ALA A 139 -13.72 -1.05 8.65
CA ALA A 139 -14.91 -0.25 8.92
C ALA A 139 -14.73 1.21 8.45
N ALA A 140 -13.58 1.82 8.76
CA ALA A 140 -13.24 3.17 8.28
C ALA A 140 -13.25 3.26 6.75
N ARG A 141 -12.76 2.21 6.05
CA ARG A 141 -12.84 2.12 4.59
C ARG A 141 -14.27 2.06 4.06
N ALA A 142 -15.10 1.26 4.71
CA ALA A 142 -16.49 1.07 4.31
C ALA A 142 -17.32 2.34 4.54
N GLU A 143 -16.99 3.12 5.58
CA GLU A 143 -17.54 4.47 5.82
C GLU A 143 -17.12 5.44 4.71
N ALA A 144 -15.81 5.56 4.44
CA ALA A 144 -15.31 6.45 3.39
C ALA A 144 -15.90 6.17 2.00
N ARG A 145 -16.16 4.90 1.67
CA ARG A 145 -16.84 4.52 0.41
C ARG A 145 -18.31 4.92 0.37
N ARG A 146 -19.02 4.89 1.50
CA ARG A 146 -20.45 5.26 1.58
C ARG A 146 -20.65 6.76 1.44
N ASP A 147 -19.71 7.54 1.94
CA ASP A 147 -19.75 9.00 1.90
C ASP A 147 -19.44 9.58 0.50
N GLY A 148 -19.26 8.73 -0.52
CA GLY A 148 -19.22 9.15 -1.93
C GLY A 148 -17.96 9.92 -2.33
N PHE A 149 -16.89 9.82 -1.56
CA PHE A 149 -15.65 10.49 -1.90
C PHE A 149 -15.02 9.88 -3.18
N GLN A 150 -14.41 10.74 -4.01
CA GLN A 150 -14.05 10.42 -5.41
C GLN A 150 -12.67 9.76 -5.59
N SER A 151 -11.81 9.68 -4.56
CA SER A 151 -10.45 9.13 -4.64
C SER A 151 -10.08 8.31 -3.40
N LEU A 152 -10.22 6.98 -3.51
CA LEU A 152 -10.11 6.03 -2.38
C LEU A 152 -8.91 6.24 -1.44
N ALA A 153 -7.79 6.79 -1.94
CA ALA A 153 -6.61 7.10 -1.13
C ALA A 153 -6.70 8.43 -0.37
N LEU A 154 -7.21 9.50 -1.00
CA LEU A 154 -7.46 10.80 -0.33
C LEU A 154 -8.56 10.66 0.73
N ASP A 155 -9.56 9.85 0.41
CA ASP A 155 -10.76 9.64 1.21
C ASP A 155 -10.44 8.82 2.45
N MET A 156 -9.62 7.79 2.27
CA MET A 156 -9.08 7.00 3.38
C MET A 156 -8.24 7.85 4.32
N LYS A 157 -7.37 8.71 3.78
CA LYS A 157 -6.55 9.61 4.58
C LYS A 157 -7.43 10.53 5.45
N ALA A 158 -8.47 11.12 4.87
CA ALA A 158 -9.39 12.00 5.59
C ALA A 158 -10.18 11.25 6.69
N ALA A 159 -10.72 10.06 6.38
CA ALA A 159 -11.45 9.24 7.34
C ALA A 159 -10.58 8.82 8.53
N VAL A 160 -9.35 8.38 8.26
CA VAL A 160 -8.38 7.99 9.30
C VAL A 160 -7.97 9.22 10.13
N ALA A 161 -7.66 10.35 9.50
CA ALA A 161 -7.32 11.58 10.20
C ALA A 161 -8.46 12.04 11.13
N LYS A 162 -9.71 12.01 10.65
CA LYS A 162 -10.91 12.32 11.45
C LYS A 162 -11.03 11.39 12.66
N ARG A 163 -10.75 10.10 12.49
CA ARG A 163 -10.82 9.11 13.58
C ARG A 163 -9.72 9.31 14.62
N LEU A 164 -8.50 9.61 14.18
CA LEU A 164 -7.39 9.96 15.07
C LEU A 164 -7.70 11.23 15.88
N LEU A 165 -8.23 12.28 15.22
CA LEU A 165 -8.70 13.51 15.86
C LEU A 165 -9.78 13.23 16.91
N ALA A 166 -10.77 12.40 16.58
CA ALA A 166 -11.84 12.06 17.51
C ALA A 166 -11.33 11.30 18.75
N LEU A 167 -10.38 10.36 18.56
CA LEU A 167 -9.76 9.65 19.68
C LEU A 167 -8.95 10.58 20.59
N ALA A 168 -8.20 11.53 20.00
CA ALA A 168 -7.46 12.53 20.76
C ALA A 168 -8.39 13.44 21.59
N LYS A 169 -9.53 13.87 21.03
CA LYS A 169 -10.53 14.69 21.73
C LYS A 169 -11.26 13.94 22.85
N ALA A 170 -11.48 12.63 22.71
CA ALA A 170 -12.23 11.82 23.66
C ALA A 170 -11.47 11.48 24.96
N GLY A 171 -10.26 12.02 25.19
CA GLY A 171 -9.48 11.80 26.41
C GLY A 171 -9.03 10.36 26.64
N ALA A 172 -9.31 9.45 25.70
CA ALA A 172 -8.95 8.04 25.76
C ALA A 172 -7.46 7.86 25.43
N ARG A 173 -6.54 8.43 26.24
CA ARG A 173 -5.08 8.48 26.07
C ARG A 173 -4.63 8.20 24.63
N ALA A 174 -5.08 9.05 23.72
CA ALA A 174 -4.65 9.11 22.33
C ALA A 174 -3.91 10.45 22.20
N PRO A 175 -2.65 10.44 21.76
CA PRO A 175 -1.81 11.63 21.83
C PRO A 175 -2.24 12.66 20.80
N ALA A 176 -1.97 13.93 21.12
CA ALA A 176 -2.22 15.05 20.25
C ALA A 176 -1.61 14.80 18.86
N LEU A 177 -2.40 15.01 17.81
CA LEU A 177 -1.83 15.16 16.47
C LEU A 177 -0.88 16.36 16.52
N PRO A 178 0.40 16.22 16.15
CA PRO A 178 1.27 17.38 16.02
C PRO A 178 0.71 18.30 14.94
N ALA A 179 0.96 19.60 15.10
CA ALA A 179 0.66 20.59 14.08
C ALA A 179 1.23 20.14 12.73
N PRO A 180 0.54 20.42 11.59
CA PRO A 180 1.07 20.12 10.28
C PRO A 180 2.49 20.68 10.18
N ALA A 181 3.42 19.88 9.63
CA ALA A 181 4.76 20.37 9.37
C ALA A 181 4.64 21.62 8.50
N ALA A 182 5.18 22.76 8.98
CA ALA A 182 5.16 24.00 8.21
C ALA A 182 5.83 23.73 6.87
N GLU A 183 5.07 23.86 5.78
CA GLU A 183 5.60 23.78 4.43
C GLU A 183 6.65 24.89 4.30
N GLY A 184 7.91 24.49 4.28
CA GLY A 184 9.00 25.38 3.93
C GLY A 184 8.74 25.90 2.52
N ARG A 185 8.34 27.17 2.41
CA ARG A 185 8.42 27.93 1.17
C ARG A 185 9.88 27.92 0.75
N ALA A 186 10.18 27.19 -0.33
CA ALA A 186 11.42 27.36 -1.06
C ALA A 186 11.47 28.80 -1.60
N ALA A 187 12.60 29.44 -1.33
CA ALA A 187 12.99 30.74 -1.85
C ALA A 187 13.21 30.70 -3.37
#